data_AF-A0A2Z6RAU9-F1
#
_entry.id   AF-A0A2Z6RAU9-F1
#
_cell.length_a   1.000
_cell.length_b   1.000
_cell.length_c   1.000
_cell.angle_alpha   90.00
_cell.angle_beta   90.00
_cell.angle_gamma   90.00
#
_symmetry.space_group_name_H-M   'P 1'
#
loop_
_entity.id
_entity.type
_entity.pdbx_description
1 polymer ?
#
loop_
_entity_poly.entity_id
_entity_poly.type
_entity_poly.pdbx_seq_one_letter_code
_entity_poly.pdbx_strand_id
1 'polypeptide(L)'
;MGLVASTAFQPNPAIQPRAIVALGCLARVEVDDDLLYQILVALEGALKNFSENDCSLIQSIIMCLTNIVENLSRESRYLQRMFWLSMALIQIGHIPIFQSSVNLLQVTLRALESHNFFENQDLASFLLSSRRSLEVMREMDKEAGINYKHFSFAVAAALLKGLKNPTTKTSTQSALIVFLDIAAKGVNGINPGNNVIESSMLGYLAALLPMSANDADMKGLLGLSGISDIYVDDTELQTTYYKIFGRLDIPDNQTALLLISLMVTMLQHAESEAERLFLYGFLAEAANAVPEVFALVYDTLLPKMIQIVSSNDTIPILDAIHSIHYTVGCEPINYEQPFYSRTNGDHLSYLSEIGFNNLMDCGSFQTVTREKMKINAKLTSKLIKCIIDCE
;
A
#
# COMPACT_ATOMS: atom_id res chain seq x y z
N MET A 1 -6.04 18.52 31.78
CA MET A 1 -4.96 18.29 30.79
C MET A 1 -3.59 18.77 31.25
N GLY A 2 -3.45 19.96 31.85
CA GLY A 2 -2.13 20.57 32.18
C GLY A 2 -1.12 19.68 32.93
N LEU A 3 -1.52 18.94 33.96
CA LEU A 3 -0.61 18.04 34.70
C LEU A 3 -0.11 16.88 33.83
N VAL A 4 -1.00 16.27 33.04
CA VAL A 4 -0.67 15.16 32.13
C VAL A 4 0.20 15.64 30.97
N ALA A 5 -0.07 16.83 30.43
CA ALA A 5 0.79 17.44 29.41
C ALA A 5 2.20 17.70 29.97
N SER A 6 2.30 18.24 31.19
CA SER A 6 3.59 18.51 31.82
C SER A 6 4.43 17.25 32.05
N THR A 7 3.79 16.13 32.40
CA THR A 7 4.47 14.85 32.59
C THR A 7 4.77 14.13 31.26
N ALA A 8 3.95 14.36 30.23
CA ALA A 8 4.16 13.81 28.89
C ALA A 8 5.36 14.43 28.15
N PHE A 9 5.67 15.70 28.41
CA PHE A 9 6.80 16.39 27.76
C PHE A 9 8.06 16.48 28.62
N GLN A 10 8.03 15.93 29.83
CA GLN A 10 9.23 15.74 30.65
C GLN A 10 9.94 14.42 30.28
N PRO A 11 11.27 14.44 30.08
CA PRO A 11 12.01 13.25 29.68
C PRO A 11 12.09 12.25 30.83
N ASN A 12 11.23 11.24 30.80
CA ASN A 12 11.27 10.10 31.72
C ASN A 12 10.85 8.82 30.97
N PRO A 13 11.81 7.98 30.52
CA PRO A 13 11.52 6.81 29.68
C PRO A 13 10.46 5.85 30.26
N ALA A 14 10.32 5.77 31.59
CA ALA A 14 9.38 4.86 32.24
C ALA A 14 7.93 5.40 32.27
N ILE A 15 7.76 6.72 32.38
CA ILE A 15 6.45 7.35 32.61
C ILE A 15 5.95 8.05 31.33
N GLN A 16 6.87 8.62 30.56
CA GLN A 16 6.58 9.47 29.42
C GLN A 16 5.70 8.78 28.36
N PRO A 17 5.96 7.53 27.92
CA PRO A 17 5.10 6.87 26.94
C PRO A 17 3.65 6.74 27.44
N ARG A 18 3.46 6.38 28.72
CA ARG A 18 2.13 6.22 29.33
C ARG A 18 1.40 7.56 29.48
N ALA A 19 2.11 8.61 29.86
CA ALA A 19 1.56 9.96 29.96
C ALA A 19 1.09 10.49 28.60
N ILE A 20 1.83 10.20 27.52
CA ILE A 20 1.47 10.58 26.15
C ILE A 20 0.22 9.85 25.68
N VAL A 21 0.09 8.54 25.93
CA VAL A 21 -1.16 7.82 25.59
C VAL A 21 -2.35 8.38 26.36
N ALA A 22 -2.18 8.65 27.66
CA ALA A 22 -3.22 9.27 28.48
C ALA A 22 -3.62 10.66 27.97
N LEU A 23 -2.66 11.45 27.50
CA LEU A 23 -2.91 12.75 26.87
C LEU A 23 -3.82 12.62 25.64
N GLY A 24 -3.51 11.69 24.73
CA GLY A 24 -4.35 11.45 23.54
C GLY A 24 -5.76 10.99 23.87
N CYS A 25 -5.93 10.16 24.91
CA CYS A 25 -7.26 9.73 25.37
C CYS A 25 -8.10 10.85 25.99
N LEU A 26 -7.45 11.88 26.56
CA LEU A 26 -8.09 13.06 27.16
C LEU A 26 -8.39 14.16 26.13
N ALA A 27 -7.67 14.18 25.00
CA ALA A 27 -7.79 15.15 23.91
C ALA A 27 -9.02 14.85 23.02
N ARG A 28 -10.22 14.85 23.62
CA ARG A 28 -11.50 14.51 22.94
C ARG A 28 -12.31 15.73 22.47
N VAL A 29 -11.93 16.94 22.87
CA VAL A 29 -12.66 18.17 22.56
C VAL A 29 -11.64 19.23 22.19
N GLU A 30 -11.81 19.84 21.00
CA GLU A 30 -11.04 20.95 20.41
C GLU A 30 -9.56 20.98 20.82
N VAL A 31 -8.72 20.34 20.01
CA VAL A 31 -7.28 20.29 20.24
C VAL A 31 -6.61 21.50 19.64
N ASP A 32 -5.92 22.27 20.48
CA ASP A 32 -5.10 23.41 20.05
C ASP A 32 -3.93 22.96 19.18
N ASP A 33 -3.65 23.71 18.11
CA ASP A 33 -2.50 23.49 17.23
C ASP A 33 -1.16 23.52 18.00
N ASP A 34 -1.08 24.25 19.12
CA ASP A 34 0.09 24.30 20.01
C ASP A 34 0.38 22.94 20.66
N LEU A 35 -0.67 22.21 21.07
CA LEU A 35 -0.51 20.87 21.62
C LEU A 35 -0.01 19.90 20.54
N LEU A 36 -0.57 20.01 19.34
CA LEU A 36 -0.16 19.21 18.19
C LEU A 36 1.32 19.48 17.82
N TYR A 37 1.72 20.75 17.82
CA TYR A 37 3.10 21.18 17.64
C TYR A 37 4.02 20.50 18.68
N GLN A 38 3.67 20.52 19.96
CA GLN A 38 4.48 19.90 21.02
C GLN A 38 4.61 18.38 20.83
N ILE A 39 3.54 17.70 20.43
CA ILE A 39 3.56 16.25 20.14
C ILE A 39 4.44 15.95 18.93
N LEU A 40 4.37 16.76 17.88
CA LEU A 40 5.22 16.60 16.69
C LEU A 40 6.70 16.85 17.02
N VAL A 41 7.03 17.86 17.82
CA VAL A 41 8.40 18.08 18.31
C VAL A 41 8.90 16.89 19.15
N ALA A 42 8.05 16.31 20.00
CA ALA A 42 8.40 15.11 20.76
C ALA A 42 8.67 13.90 19.84
N LEU A 43 7.85 13.70 18.79
CA LEU A 43 8.05 12.65 17.79
C LEU A 43 9.37 12.85 17.03
N GLU A 44 9.65 14.09 16.63
CA GLU A 44 10.85 14.48 15.92
C GLU A 44 12.12 14.17 16.72
N GLY A 45 12.12 14.50 18.02
CA GLY A 45 13.20 14.14 18.94
C GLY A 45 13.36 12.62 19.14
N ALA A 46 12.26 11.89 19.27
CA ALA A 46 12.28 10.43 19.42
C ALA A 46 12.83 9.73 18.18
N LEU A 47 12.49 10.21 16.97
CA LEU A 47 12.96 9.64 15.70
C LEU A 47 14.45 9.92 15.42
N LYS A 48 14.99 11.07 15.86
CA LYS A 48 16.45 11.34 15.76
C LYS A 48 17.28 10.32 16.54
N ASN A 49 16.76 9.90 17.69
CA ASN A 49 17.40 8.94 18.58
C ASN A 49 16.86 7.51 18.38
N PHE A 50 16.31 7.22 17.19
CA PHE A 50 15.65 5.95 16.89
C PHE A 50 16.56 4.75 17.20
N SER A 51 16.00 3.83 18.00
CA SER A 51 16.59 2.55 18.36
C SER A 51 15.53 1.46 18.22
N GLU A 52 15.84 0.40 17.47
CA GLU A 52 14.92 -0.73 17.21
C GLU A 52 14.44 -1.38 18.52
N ASN A 53 15.32 -1.44 19.53
CA ASN A 53 15.01 -2.10 20.80
C ASN A 53 14.10 -1.27 21.72
N ASP A 54 14.01 0.04 21.50
CA ASP A 54 13.18 0.94 22.32
C ASP A 54 12.39 1.91 21.43
N CYS A 55 11.26 1.41 20.93
CA CYS A 55 10.31 2.17 20.14
C CYS A 55 9.05 2.52 20.94
N SER A 56 9.07 2.36 22.27
CA SER A 56 7.89 2.49 23.13
C SER A 56 7.32 3.91 23.13
N LEU A 57 8.22 4.90 23.19
CA LEU A 57 7.89 6.32 23.13
C LEU A 57 7.29 6.69 21.76
N ILE A 58 7.92 6.26 20.66
CA ILE A 58 7.46 6.55 19.29
C ILE A 58 6.05 5.98 19.08
N GLN A 59 5.82 4.71 19.46
CA GLN A 59 4.49 4.08 19.37
C GLN A 59 3.45 4.85 20.16
N SER A 60 3.78 5.24 21.40
CA SER A 60 2.86 5.99 22.27
C SER A 60 2.51 7.36 21.68
N ILE A 61 3.47 8.04 21.07
CA ILE A 61 3.23 9.30 20.37
C ILE A 61 2.34 9.09 19.15
N ILE A 62 2.59 8.07 18.34
CA ILE A 62 1.74 7.75 17.16
C ILE A 62 0.31 7.44 17.61
N MET A 63 0.12 6.63 18.67
CA MET A 63 -1.20 6.34 19.23
C MET A 63 -1.91 7.61 19.75
N CYS A 64 -1.17 8.52 20.37
CA CYS A 64 -1.70 9.81 20.81
C CYS A 64 -2.17 10.65 19.61
N LEU A 65 -1.35 10.74 18.55
CA LEU A 65 -1.73 11.40 17.30
C LEU A 65 -2.97 10.76 16.67
N THR A 66 -3.08 9.44 16.67
CA THR A 66 -4.27 8.74 16.13
C THR A 66 -5.55 9.23 16.81
N ASN A 67 -5.58 9.29 18.14
CA ASN A 67 -6.76 9.75 18.88
C ASN A 67 -7.05 11.25 18.66
N ILE A 68 -6.01 12.06 18.45
CA ILE A 68 -6.15 13.50 18.25
C ILE A 68 -6.69 13.82 16.84
N VAL A 69 -6.21 13.11 15.82
CA VAL A 69 -6.61 13.34 14.42
C VAL A 69 -8.11 13.14 14.21
N GLU A 70 -8.75 12.21 14.95
CA GLU A 70 -10.21 12.02 14.92
C GLU A 70 -11.00 13.28 15.29
N ASN A 71 -10.43 14.14 16.13
CA ASN A 71 -11.10 15.30 16.70
C ASN A 71 -10.56 16.64 16.14
N LEU A 72 -9.74 16.58 15.09
CA LEU A 72 -9.11 17.76 14.52
C LEU A 72 -10.11 18.51 13.64
N SER A 73 -10.11 19.85 13.75
CA SER A 73 -10.99 20.70 12.94
C SER A 73 -10.57 20.70 11.47
N ARG A 74 -11.53 21.00 10.57
CA ARG A 74 -11.28 21.14 9.13
C ARG A 74 -10.24 22.22 8.81
N GLU A 75 -10.11 23.23 9.67
CA GLU A 75 -9.22 24.38 9.51
C GLU A 75 -7.78 24.09 9.92
N SER A 76 -7.52 22.99 10.62
CA SER A 76 -6.15 22.70 11.08
C SER A 76 -5.22 22.44 9.90
N ARG A 77 -4.11 23.18 9.88
CA ARG A 77 -3.05 23.08 8.88
C ARG A 77 -2.34 21.72 8.86
N TYR A 78 -2.50 20.92 9.91
CA TYR A 78 -1.80 19.66 10.07
C TYR A 78 -2.52 18.47 9.45
N LEU A 79 -3.85 18.51 9.33
CA LEU A 79 -4.68 17.34 8.97
C LEU A 79 -4.21 16.68 7.65
N GLN A 80 -4.06 17.47 6.59
CA GLN A 80 -3.62 16.96 5.28
C GLN A 80 -2.18 16.43 5.30
N ARG A 81 -1.33 17.00 6.17
CA ARG A 81 0.09 16.64 6.30
C ARG A 81 0.27 15.36 7.14
N MET A 82 -0.68 15.05 8.03
CA MET A 82 -0.67 13.81 8.81
C MET A 82 -0.73 12.56 7.94
N PHE A 83 -1.37 12.65 6.76
CA PHE A 83 -1.35 11.55 5.79
C PHE A 83 0.08 11.20 5.37
N TRP A 84 0.85 12.20 4.96
CA TRP A 84 2.24 12.00 4.51
C TRP A 84 3.18 11.64 5.66
N LEU A 85 2.93 12.17 6.86
CA LEU A 85 3.64 11.73 8.06
C LEU A 85 3.40 10.23 8.32
N SER A 86 2.16 9.76 8.19
CA SER A 86 1.83 8.35 8.37
C SER A 86 2.53 7.47 7.33
N MET A 87 2.52 7.87 6.05
CA MET A 87 3.26 7.18 4.98
C MET A 87 4.77 7.14 5.23
N ALA A 88 5.35 8.23 5.75
CA ALA A 88 6.76 8.30 6.11
C ALA A 88 7.12 7.36 7.27
N LEU A 89 6.28 7.31 8.30
CA LEU A 89 6.46 6.39 9.43
C LEU A 89 6.33 4.91 9.01
N ILE A 90 5.41 4.59 8.08
CA ILE A 90 5.26 3.26 7.48
C ILE A 90 6.55 2.83 6.77
N GLN A 91 7.19 3.76 6.05
CA GLN A 91 8.44 3.49 5.32
C GLN A 91 9.63 3.17 6.23
N ILE A 92 9.59 3.49 7.54
CA ILE A 92 10.63 3.08 8.49
C ILE A 92 10.79 1.55 8.48
N GLY A 93 9.71 0.80 8.30
CA GLY A 93 9.77 -0.66 8.12
C GLY A 93 10.05 -1.45 9.41
N HIS A 94 9.82 -0.85 10.58
CA HIS A 94 9.87 -1.55 11.87
C HIS A 94 8.45 -1.99 12.28
N ILE A 95 8.23 -3.28 12.55
CA ILE A 95 6.90 -3.90 12.69
C ILE A 95 5.97 -3.16 13.70
N PRO A 96 6.37 -2.89 14.97
CA PRO A 96 5.52 -2.16 15.92
C PRO A 96 5.16 -0.73 15.49
N ILE A 97 6.11 -0.02 14.86
CA ILE A 97 5.88 1.34 14.35
C ILE A 97 4.95 1.27 13.15
N PHE A 98 5.17 0.31 12.25
CA PHE A 98 4.36 0.09 11.07
C PHE A 98 2.88 -0.10 11.44
N GLN A 99 2.57 -0.99 12.38
CA GLN A 99 1.19 -1.22 12.84
C GLN A 99 0.53 0.07 13.34
N SER A 100 1.22 0.79 14.22
CA SER A 100 0.72 2.05 14.80
C SER A 100 0.52 3.12 13.72
N SER A 101 1.41 3.17 12.74
CA SER A 101 1.40 4.16 11.65
C SER A 101 0.30 3.90 10.63
N VAL A 102 0.00 2.63 10.35
CA VAL A 102 -1.15 2.24 9.50
C VAL A 102 -2.46 2.63 10.16
N ASN A 103 -2.59 2.48 11.48
CA ASN A 103 -3.78 2.93 12.19
C ASN A 103 -3.92 4.47 12.12
N LEU A 104 -2.82 5.22 12.29
CA LEU A 104 -2.82 6.67 12.08
C LEU A 104 -3.22 7.05 10.65
N LEU A 105 -2.70 6.34 9.64
CA LEU A 105 -3.05 6.55 8.23
C LEU A 105 -4.56 6.37 8.00
N GLN A 106 -5.11 5.25 8.48
CA GLN A 106 -6.53 4.93 8.32
C GLN A 106 -7.43 5.98 8.97
N VAL A 107 -7.12 6.38 10.21
CA VAL A 107 -7.87 7.41 10.93
C VAL A 107 -7.77 8.76 10.23
N THR A 108 -6.58 9.13 9.74
CA THR A 108 -6.39 10.38 8.99
C THR A 108 -7.23 10.40 7.71
N LEU A 109 -7.30 9.29 6.97
CA LEU A 109 -8.13 9.19 5.77
C LEU A 109 -9.61 9.35 6.08
N ARG A 110 -10.10 8.69 7.13
CA ARG A 110 -11.50 8.83 7.57
C ARG A 110 -11.82 10.24 8.05
N ALA A 111 -10.90 10.91 8.73
CA ALA A 111 -11.06 12.30 9.13
C ALA A 111 -11.10 13.23 7.90
N LEU A 112 -10.27 13.00 6.89
CA LEU A 112 -10.33 13.76 5.63
C LEU A 112 -11.66 13.51 4.88
N GLU A 113 -12.15 12.28 4.89
CA GLU A 113 -13.43 11.91 4.30
C GLU A 113 -14.60 12.57 5.05
N SER A 114 -14.64 12.54 6.39
CA SER A 114 -15.71 13.14 7.19
C SER A 114 -15.79 14.66 7.05
N HIS A 115 -14.67 15.31 6.75
CA HIS A 115 -14.59 16.75 6.44
C HIS A 115 -14.85 17.07 4.96
N ASN A 116 -15.25 16.08 4.15
CA ASN A 116 -15.63 16.21 2.75
C ASN A 116 -14.54 16.81 1.85
N PHE A 117 -13.27 16.52 2.13
CA PHE A 117 -12.17 17.02 1.28
C PHE A 117 -12.16 16.41 -0.14
N PHE A 118 -12.82 15.28 -0.35
CA PHE A 118 -12.82 14.53 -1.61
C PHE A 118 -14.06 14.76 -2.49
N GLU A 119 -15.01 15.62 -2.09
CA GLU A 119 -16.25 15.83 -2.87
C GLU A 119 -15.99 16.40 -4.28
N ASN A 120 -14.96 17.24 -4.43
CA ASN A 120 -14.72 18.00 -5.67
C ASN A 120 -13.43 17.61 -6.39
N GLN A 121 -12.65 16.68 -5.85
CA GLN A 121 -11.34 16.32 -6.39
C GLN A 121 -11.03 14.86 -6.08
N ASP A 122 -10.40 14.19 -7.05
CA ASP A 122 -9.88 12.84 -6.88
C ASP A 122 -8.88 12.74 -5.70
N LEU A 123 -8.94 11.60 -5.00
CA LEU A 123 -8.15 11.29 -3.81
C LEU A 123 -6.65 11.48 -4.05
N ALA A 124 -6.12 10.94 -5.15
CA ALA A 124 -4.70 11.03 -5.47
C ALA A 124 -4.29 12.47 -5.74
N SER A 125 -5.09 13.18 -6.53
CA SER A 125 -4.82 14.57 -6.89
C SER A 125 -4.80 15.50 -5.66
N PHE A 126 -5.76 15.32 -4.74
CA PHE A 126 -5.81 16.09 -3.50
C PHE A 126 -4.59 15.82 -2.61
N LEU A 127 -4.27 14.54 -2.33
CA LEU A 127 -3.15 14.18 -1.46
C LEU A 127 -1.79 14.55 -2.07
N LEU A 128 -1.64 14.46 -3.39
CA LEU A 128 -0.41 14.91 -4.06
C LEU A 128 -0.25 16.43 -4.06
N SER A 129 -1.33 17.20 -3.95
CA SER A 129 -1.24 18.67 -3.84
C SER A 129 -0.57 19.10 -2.53
N SER A 130 -0.96 18.49 -1.40
CA SER A 130 -0.37 18.77 -0.08
C SER A 130 1.09 18.31 0.01
N ARG A 131 1.47 17.35 -0.84
CA ARG A 131 2.85 16.86 -0.95
C ARG A 131 3.81 17.90 -1.54
N ARG A 132 3.34 18.81 -2.40
CA ARG A 132 4.22 19.75 -3.14
C ARG A 132 4.98 20.71 -2.22
N SER A 133 4.44 21.02 -1.05
CA SER A 133 5.09 21.88 -0.07
C SER A 133 6.19 21.15 0.73
N LEU A 134 6.32 19.82 0.62
CA LEU A 134 7.20 19.01 1.45
C LEU A 134 8.39 18.49 0.62
N GLU A 135 9.49 19.24 0.58
CA GLU A 135 10.65 18.92 -0.25
C GLU A 135 11.29 17.57 0.09
N VAL A 136 11.32 17.21 1.38
CA VAL A 136 11.88 15.95 1.91
C VAL A 136 11.23 14.71 1.29
N MET A 137 9.96 14.82 0.87
CA MET A 137 9.23 13.69 0.28
C MET A 137 9.90 13.17 -1.00
N ARG A 138 10.58 14.03 -1.76
CA ARG A 138 11.33 13.60 -2.97
C ARG A 138 12.55 12.75 -2.62
N GLU A 139 13.21 13.01 -1.49
CA GLU A 139 14.31 12.17 -0.99
C GLU A 139 13.76 10.82 -0.52
N MET A 140 12.63 10.83 0.20
CA MET A 140 11.97 9.61 0.66
C MET A 140 11.51 8.71 -0.50
N ASP A 141 10.99 9.28 -1.57
CA ASP A 141 10.59 8.52 -2.77
C ASP A 141 11.75 7.79 -3.43
N LYS A 142 12.91 8.46 -3.52
CA LYS A 142 14.12 7.86 -4.08
C LYS A 142 14.61 6.69 -3.22
N GLU A 143 14.59 6.85 -1.90
CA GLU A 143 15.01 5.80 -0.96
C GLU A 143 14.04 4.62 -0.92
N ALA A 144 12.73 4.91 -1.00
CA ALA A 144 11.69 3.90 -1.14
C ALA A 144 11.72 3.23 -2.52
N GLY A 145 12.19 3.93 -3.55
CA GLY A 145 12.12 3.49 -4.95
C GLY A 145 10.68 3.39 -5.44
N ILE A 146 9.83 4.33 -5.04
CA ILE A 146 8.40 4.37 -5.38
C ILE A 146 8.06 5.71 -6.04
N ASN A 147 7.34 5.66 -7.15
CA ASN A 147 6.85 6.84 -7.85
C ASN A 147 5.35 7.00 -7.66
N TYR A 148 4.94 8.11 -7.04
CA TYR A 148 3.53 8.38 -6.72
C TYR A 148 2.72 8.94 -7.89
N LYS A 149 3.26 9.00 -9.12
CA LYS A 149 2.45 9.24 -10.33
C LYS A 149 1.32 8.20 -10.44
N HIS A 150 1.65 6.93 -10.21
CA HIS A 150 0.66 5.85 -10.09
C HIS A 150 0.31 5.66 -8.60
N PHE A 151 -0.53 6.55 -8.08
CA PHE A 151 -0.75 6.71 -6.65
C PHE A 151 -1.26 5.43 -5.95
N SER A 152 -2.20 4.70 -6.58
CA SER A 152 -2.75 3.47 -6.00
C SER A 152 -1.72 2.37 -5.86
N PHE A 153 -0.92 2.13 -6.90
CA PHE A 153 0.19 1.17 -6.86
C PHE A 153 1.28 1.61 -5.87
N ALA A 154 1.58 2.89 -5.78
CA ALA A 154 2.56 3.41 -4.83
C ALA A 154 2.17 3.16 -3.36
N VAL A 155 0.90 3.42 -3.02
CA VAL A 155 0.38 3.16 -1.67
C VAL A 155 0.29 1.65 -1.41
N ALA A 156 -0.20 0.87 -2.38
CA ALA A 156 -0.27 -0.58 -2.26
C ALA A 156 1.12 -1.20 -2.03
N ALA A 157 2.13 -0.78 -2.79
CA ALA A 157 3.51 -1.23 -2.61
C ALA A 157 4.06 -0.88 -1.22
N ALA A 158 3.81 0.33 -0.72
CA ALA A 158 4.26 0.73 0.61
C ALA A 158 3.62 -0.11 1.74
N LEU A 159 2.34 -0.47 1.57
CA LEU A 159 1.56 -1.23 2.54
C LEU A 159 1.73 -2.75 2.42
N LEU A 160 2.19 -3.27 1.28
CA LEU A 160 2.18 -4.69 0.94
C LEU A 160 2.83 -5.59 2.01
N LYS A 161 3.99 -5.19 2.54
CA LYS A 161 4.68 -5.90 3.65
C LYS A 161 3.79 -6.11 4.88
N GLY A 162 2.87 -5.17 5.14
CA GLY A 162 1.92 -5.22 6.23
C GLY A 162 0.90 -6.35 6.12
N LEU A 163 0.55 -6.75 4.89
CA LEU A 163 -0.40 -7.84 4.65
C LEU A 163 0.19 -9.24 4.92
N LYS A 164 1.51 -9.37 4.90
CA LYS A 164 2.21 -10.65 5.08
C LYS A 164 2.54 -10.97 6.54
N ASN A 165 2.47 -9.99 7.45
CA ASN A 165 2.72 -10.22 8.87
C ASN A 165 1.39 -10.30 9.65
N PRO A 166 1.13 -11.38 10.43
CA PRO A 166 -0.10 -11.56 11.19
C PRO A 166 -0.47 -10.39 12.11
N THR A 167 0.53 -9.70 12.69
CA THR A 167 0.30 -8.57 13.61
C THR A 167 -0.21 -7.32 12.90
N THR A 168 0.20 -7.09 11.66
CA THR A 168 -0.14 -5.89 10.87
C THR A 168 -1.22 -6.14 9.82
N LYS A 169 -1.52 -7.41 9.50
CA LYS A 169 -2.42 -7.82 8.42
C LYS A 169 -3.76 -7.11 8.47
N THR A 170 -4.47 -7.23 9.61
CA THR A 170 -5.84 -6.68 9.77
C THR A 170 -5.89 -5.16 9.63
N SER A 171 -4.96 -4.44 10.27
CA SER A 171 -4.87 -2.98 10.15
C SER A 171 -4.58 -2.55 8.71
N THR A 172 -3.67 -3.26 8.04
CA THR A 172 -3.25 -2.95 6.67
C THR A 172 -4.38 -3.21 5.67
N GLN A 173 -5.07 -4.34 5.81
CA GLN A 173 -6.26 -4.68 5.01
C GLN A 173 -7.36 -3.63 5.21
N SER A 174 -7.63 -3.24 6.46
CA SER A 174 -8.62 -2.21 6.77
C SER A 174 -8.27 -0.85 6.16
N ALA A 175 -6.99 -0.46 6.18
CA ALA A 175 -6.54 0.78 5.55
C ALA A 175 -6.70 0.75 4.02
N LEU A 176 -6.32 -0.35 3.37
CA LEU A 176 -6.49 -0.53 1.91
C LEU A 176 -7.96 -0.54 1.50
N ILE A 177 -8.85 -1.15 2.30
CA ILE A 177 -10.30 -1.10 2.06
C ILE A 177 -10.82 0.33 2.15
N VAL A 178 -10.35 1.15 3.11
CA VAL A 178 -10.71 2.58 3.19
C VAL A 178 -10.25 3.35 1.96
N PHE A 179 -9.03 3.10 1.46
CA PHE A 179 -8.58 3.69 0.19
C PHE A 179 -9.49 3.31 -0.98
N LEU A 180 -9.85 2.02 -1.09
CA LEU A 180 -10.72 1.51 -2.14
C LEU A 180 -12.13 2.11 -2.05
N ASP A 181 -12.71 2.19 -0.86
CA ASP A 181 -14.04 2.76 -0.62
C ASP A 181 -14.11 4.24 -0.97
N ILE A 182 -13.13 5.04 -0.54
CA ILE A 182 -13.06 6.47 -0.88
C ILE A 182 -12.88 6.67 -2.38
N ALA A 183 -11.99 5.91 -3.02
CA ALA A 183 -11.77 5.98 -4.46
C ALA A 183 -13.03 5.58 -5.24
N ALA A 184 -13.70 4.49 -4.84
CA ALA A 184 -14.93 4.03 -5.46
C ALA A 184 -16.09 5.03 -5.31
N LYS A 185 -16.23 5.69 -4.16
CA LYS A 185 -17.21 6.77 -3.96
C LYS A 185 -16.97 7.95 -4.92
N GLY A 186 -15.71 8.33 -5.12
CA GLY A 186 -15.33 9.37 -6.07
C GLY A 186 -15.77 9.03 -7.50
N VAL A 187 -15.57 7.78 -7.93
CA VAL A 187 -15.92 7.30 -9.28
C VAL A 187 -17.42 7.10 -9.45
N ASN A 188 -18.09 6.47 -8.49
CA ASN A 188 -19.53 6.20 -8.53
C ASN A 188 -20.38 7.48 -8.50
N GLY A 189 -19.86 8.57 -7.93
CA GLY A 189 -20.48 9.89 -8.02
C GLY A 189 -20.45 10.48 -9.43
N ILE A 190 -19.50 10.07 -10.27
CA ILE A 190 -19.28 10.60 -11.62
C ILE A 190 -19.91 9.69 -12.68
N ASN A 191 -19.74 8.36 -12.58
CA ASN A 191 -20.20 7.37 -13.56
C ASN A 191 -20.92 6.18 -12.89
N PRO A 192 -22.16 6.37 -12.40
CA PRO A 192 -22.91 5.29 -11.76
C PRO A 192 -23.26 4.18 -12.77
N GLY A 193 -22.79 2.95 -12.52
CA GLY A 193 -23.25 1.74 -13.22
C GLY A 193 -22.34 1.21 -14.33
N ASN A 194 -21.12 1.72 -14.49
CA ASN A 194 -20.12 1.02 -15.31
C ASN A 194 -19.55 -0.14 -14.50
N ASN A 195 -19.80 -1.38 -14.94
CA ASN A 195 -19.31 -2.61 -14.32
C ASN A 195 -17.79 -2.84 -14.59
N VAL A 196 -17.02 -1.75 -14.57
CA VAL A 196 -15.60 -1.66 -14.92
C VAL A 196 -14.88 -0.94 -13.78
N ILE A 197 -13.75 -1.49 -13.35
CA ILE A 197 -12.92 -0.94 -12.28
C ILE A 197 -11.92 0.04 -12.89
N GLU A 198 -11.99 1.30 -12.52
CA GLU A 198 -11.09 2.35 -13.00
C GLU A 198 -9.62 2.10 -12.61
N SER A 199 -8.69 2.55 -13.46
CA SER A 199 -7.25 2.49 -13.26
C SER A 199 -6.77 3.09 -11.91
N SER A 200 -7.49 4.09 -11.39
CA SER A 200 -7.21 4.75 -10.11
C SER A 200 -7.30 3.82 -8.90
N MET A 201 -8.10 2.75 -8.97
CA MET A 201 -8.36 1.81 -7.87
C MET A 201 -7.51 0.54 -7.94
N LEU A 202 -6.91 0.25 -9.10
CA LEU A 202 -6.30 -1.04 -9.39
C LEU A 202 -5.22 -1.46 -8.38
N GLY A 203 -4.35 -0.55 -7.95
CA GLY A 203 -3.30 -0.89 -6.98
C GLY A 203 -3.86 -1.38 -5.64
N TYR A 204 -4.91 -0.73 -5.12
CA TYR A 204 -5.54 -1.12 -3.86
C TYR A 204 -6.25 -2.46 -3.99
N LEU A 205 -7.02 -2.61 -5.07
CA LEU A 205 -7.75 -3.83 -5.37
C LEU A 205 -6.79 -5.01 -5.53
N ALA A 206 -5.75 -4.86 -6.34
CA ALA A 206 -4.75 -5.88 -6.61
C ALA A 206 -4.11 -6.40 -5.32
N ALA A 207 -3.73 -5.52 -4.39
CA ALA A 207 -3.18 -5.92 -3.11
C ALA A 207 -4.15 -6.72 -2.23
N LEU A 208 -5.47 -6.49 -2.38
CA LEU A 208 -6.50 -7.13 -1.57
C LEU A 208 -7.07 -8.43 -2.18
N LEU A 209 -7.07 -8.55 -3.52
CA LEU A 209 -7.69 -9.67 -4.24
C LEU A 209 -7.17 -11.04 -3.77
N PRO A 210 -5.84 -11.33 -3.75
CA PRO A 210 -5.34 -12.62 -3.29
C PRO A 210 -5.66 -12.91 -1.82
N MET A 211 -5.83 -11.86 -1.00
CA MET A 211 -6.20 -12.02 0.40
C MET A 211 -7.67 -12.39 0.56
N SER A 212 -8.55 -11.72 -0.20
CA SER A 212 -9.99 -11.99 -0.18
C SER A 212 -10.35 -13.39 -0.70
N ALA A 213 -9.49 -14.01 -1.51
CA ALA A 213 -9.63 -15.41 -1.92
C ALA A 213 -9.45 -16.38 -0.73
N ASN A 214 -8.60 -16.05 0.25
CA ASN A 214 -8.46 -16.85 1.47
C ASN A 214 -9.65 -16.65 2.42
N ASP A 215 -10.08 -15.39 2.57
CA ASP A 215 -11.08 -15.01 3.59
C ASP A 215 -12.54 -15.11 3.08
N ALA A 216 -12.75 -15.53 1.82
CA ALA A 216 -14.05 -15.63 1.12
C ALA A 216 -14.85 -14.31 1.03
N ASP A 217 -14.21 -13.17 1.26
CA ASP A 217 -14.82 -11.82 1.20
C ASP A 217 -14.76 -11.16 -0.19
N MET A 218 -14.38 -11.93 -1.22
CA MET A 218 -14.18 -11.44 -2.60
C MET A 218 -15.41 -10.69 -3.13
N LYS A 219 -16.62 -11.22 -2.89
CA LYS A 219 -17.86 -10.59 -3.36
C LYS A 219 -18.08 -9.19 -2.77
N GLY A 220 -17.79 -9.02 -1.48
CA GLY A 220 -17.92 -7.72 -0.80
C GLY A 220 -16.92 -6.70 -1.35
N LEU A 221 -15.68 -7.15 -1.59
CA LEU A 221 -14.63 -6.33 -2.17
C LEU A 221 -14.95 -5.87 -3.60
N LEU A 222 -15.47 -6.77 -4.44
CA LEU A 222 -15.88 -6.43 -5.80
C LEU A 222 -17.11 -5.52 -5.84
N GLY A 223 -18.05 -5.72 -4.91
CA GLY A 223 -19.17 -4.82 -4.70
C GLY A 223 -18.71 -3.39 -4.37
N LEU A 224 -17.71 -3.24 -3.50
CA LEU A 224 -17.12 -1.94 -3.17
C LEU A 224 -16.45 -1.29 -4.39
N SER A 225 -15.80 -2.07 -5.26
CA SER A 225 -15.14 -1.54 -6.46
C SER A 225 -16.09 -1.23 -7.63
N GLY A 226 -17.41 -1.30 -7.43
CA GLY A 226 -18.42 -0.96 -8.45
C GLY A 226 -18.95 -2.14 -9.27
N ILE A 227 -18.59 -3.38 -8.92
CA ILE A 227 -19.10 -4.58 -9.58
C ILE A 227 -20.27 -5.16 -8.77
N SER A 228 -21.50 -4.85 -9.18
CA SER A 228 -22.74 -5.33 -8.52
C SER A 228 -23.31 -6.63 -9.08
N ASP A 229 -22.95 -6.98 -10.33
CA ASP A 229 -23.69 -7.96 -11.13
C ASP A 229 -23.14 -9.40 -11.05
N ILE A 230 -22.19 -9.69 -10.16
CA ILE A 230 -21.62 -11.05 -10.11
C ILE A 230 -22.39 -11.95 -9.16
N TYR A 231 -23.01 -12.98 -9.73
CA TYR A 231 -23.32 -14.24 -9.03
C TYR A 231 -22.01 -15.00 -8.81
N VAL A 232 -21.24 -14.62 -7.79
CA VAL A 232 -20.11 -15.43 -7.34
C VAL A 232 -20.69 -16.49 -6.40
N ASP A 233 -20.55 -17.77 -6.75
CA ASP A 233 -20.74 -18.84 -5.77
C ASP A 233 -19.46 -18.91 -4.93
N ASP A 234 -19.55 -18.55 -3.65
CA ASP A 234 -18.39 -18.52 -2.74
C ASP A 234 -17.71 -19.90 -2.62
N THR A 235 -18.43 -20.98 -2.97
CA THR A 235 -17.92 -22.35 -3.03
C THR A 235 -16.97 -22.59 -4.21
N GLU A 236 -17.15 -21.88 -5.33
CA GLU A 236 -16.31 -21.99 -6.53
C GLU A 236 -15.00 -21.20 -6.42
N LEU A 237 -14.99 -20.09 -5.66
CA LEU A 237 -13.80 -19.26 -5.46
C LEU A 237 -12.64 -19.98 -4.76
N GLN A 238 -12.94 -20.98 -3.92
CA GLN A 238 -11.94 -21.77 -3.22
C GLN A 238 -11.30 -22.85 -4.11
N THR A 239 -11.93 -23.19 -5.23
CA THR A 239 -11.54 -24.33 -6.07
C THR A 239 -11.13 -23.90 -7.49
N THR A 240 -11.62 -22.76 -7.98
CA THR A 240 -11.39 -22.28 -9.34
C THR A 240 -11.17 -20.76 -9.35
N TYR A 241 -10.23 -20.31 -10.18
CA TYR A 241 -9.98 -18.89 -10.39
C TYR A 241 -11.15 -18.21 -11.15
N TYR A 242 -11.61 -17.08 -10.64
CA TYR A 242 -12.62 -16.24 -11.28
C TYR A 242 -11.99 -15.22 -12.23
N LYS A 243 -12.38 -15.24 -13.50
CA LYS A 243 -11.87 -14.31 -14.52
C LYS A 243 -12.29 -12.87 -14.22
N ILE A 244 -11.31 -12.05 -13.87
CA ILE A 244 -11.55 -10.67 -13.44
C ILE A 244 -10.86 -9.64 -14.33
N PHE A 245 -9.83 -10.06 -15.08
CA PHE A 245 -8.95 -9.16 -15.82
C PHE A 245 -9.73 -8.33 -16.85
N GLY A 246 -10.72 -8.92 -17.53
CA GLY A 246 -11.55 -8.22 -18.52
C GLY A 246 -12.45 -7.11 -17.97
N ARG A 247 -12.57 -6.96 -16.64
CA ARG A 247 -13.32 -5.86 -16.00
C ARG A 247 -12.42 -4.76 -15.44
N LEU A 248 -11.11 -4.91 -15.56
CA LEU A 248 -10.14 -3.92 -15.12
C LEU A 248 -9.89 -2.93 -16.26
N ASP A 249 -10.05 -1.63 -15.99
CA ASP A 249 -9.66 -0.58 -16.91
C ASP A 249 -8.13 -0.41 -16.88
N ILE A 250 -7.47 -1.01 -17.86
CA ILE A 250 -6.01 -0.97 -18.02
C ILE A 250 -5.72 -0.06 -19.23
N PRO A 251 -5.49 1.25 -19.01
CA PRO A 251 -5.39 2.21 -20.10
C PRO A 251 -4.05 2.14 -20.86
N ASP A 252 -2.99 1.63 -20.22
CA ASP A 252 -1.64 1.67 -20.75
C ASP A 252 -0.77 0.48 -20.30
N ASN A 253 0.31 0.24 -21.05
CA ASN A 253 1.26 -0.84 -20.79
C ASN A 253 2.00 -0.68 -19.45
N GLN A 254 2.18 0.55 -18.93
CA GLN A 254 2.86 0.77 -17.64
C GLN A 254 1.94 0.34 -16.49
N THR A 255 0.65 0.70 -16.53
CA THR A 255 -0.35 0.22 -15.57
C THR A 255 -0.48 -1.31 -15.58
N ALA A 256 -0.49 -1.93 -16.77
CA ALA A 256 -0.46 -3.38 -16.90
C ALA A 256 0.79 -4.00 -16.25
N LEU A 257 1.97 -3.42 -16.51
CA LEU A 257 3.23 -3.90 -15.94
C LEU A 257 3.24 -3.79 -14.42
N LEU A 258 2.83 -2.64 -13.86
CA LEU A 258 2.76 -2.44 -12.41
C LEU A 258 1.81 -3.43 -11.73
N LEU A 259 0.66 -3.70 -12.36
CA LEU A 259 -0.31 -4.68 -11.88
C LEU A 259 0.27 -6.09 -11.86
N ILE A 260 0.86 -6.53 -12.98
CA ILE A 260 1.48 -7.86 -13.08
C ILE A 260 2.66 -7.98 -12.11
N SER A 261 3.56 -7.01 -12.07
CA SER A 261 4.70 -6.99 -11.13
C SER A 261 4.25 -7.07 -9.67
N LEU A 262 3.18 -6.35 -9.30
CA LEU A 262 2.62 -6.43 -7.95
C LEU A 262 2.09 -7.84 -7.63
N MET A 263 1.37 -8.48 -8.58
CA MET A 263 0.90 -9.86 -8.42
C MET A 263 2.04 -10.86 -8.34
N VAL A 264 3.08 -10.70 -9.15
CA VAL A 264 4.29 -11.54 -9.05
C VAL A 264 4.98 -11.37 -7.70
N THR A 265 5.10 -10.14 -7.19
CA THR A 265 5.65 -9.87 -5.86
C THR A 265 4.83 -10.57 -4.77
N MET A 266 3.50 -10.48 -4.83
CA MET A 266 2.62 -11.17 -3.89
C MET A 266 2.78 -12.68 -3.96
N LEU A 267 2.96 -13.22 -5.17
CA LEU A 267 3.19 -14.64 -5.40
C LEU A 267 4.51 -15.09 -4.78
N GLN A 268 5.58 -14.31 -4.88
CA GLN A 268 6.87 -14.62 -4.24
C GLN A 268 6.73 -14.84 -2.73
N HIS A 269 5.83 -14.12 -2.07
CA HIS A 269 5.55 -14.21 -0.64
C HIS A 269 4.23 -14.91 -0.29
N ALA A 270 3.65 -15.70 -1.20
CA ALA A 270 2.39 -16.41 -0.96
C ALA A 270 2.60 -17.68 -0.10
N GLU A 271 1.89 -17.75 1.02
CA GLU A 271 1.97 -18.86 1.99
C GLU A 271 0.79 -19.83 1.83
N SER A 272 -0.42 -19.30 1.58
CA SER A 272 -1.65 -20.10 1.42
C SER A 272 -1.79 -20.67 0.02
N GLU A 273 -2.40 -21.85 -0.08
CA GLU A 273 -2.71 -22.49 -1.36
C GLU A 273 -3.75 -21.69 -2.16
N ALA A 274 -4.81 -21.20 -1.51
CA ALA A 274 -5.85 -20.43 -2.20
C ALA A 274 -5.30 -19.09 -2.74
N GLU A 275 -4.36 -18.46 -2.03
CA GLU A 275 -3.63 -17.28 -2.52
C GLU A 275 -2.82 -17.61 -3.78
N ARG A 276 -2.10 -18.74 -3.80
CA ARG A 276 -1.31 -19.18 -4.97
C ARG A 276 -2.20 -19.53 -6.15
N LEU A 277 -3.30 -20.25 -5.92
CA LEU A 277 -4.27 -20.60 -6.96
C LEU A 277 -4.85 -19.35 -7.61
N PHE A 278 -5.26 -18.37 -6.80
CA PHE A 278 -5.75 -17.10 -7.31
C PHE A 278 -4.68 -16.36 -8.13
N LEU A 279 -3.45 -16.24 -7.61
CA LEU A 279 -2.37 -15.51 -8.26
C LEU A 279 -1.93 -16.15 -9.58
N TYR A 280 -1.81 -17.48 -9.66
CA TYR A 280 -1.48 -18.16 -10.91
C TYR A 280 -2.62 -18.08 -11.92
N GLY A 281 -3.88 -18.21 -11.49
CA GLY A 281 -5.03 -18.01 -12.36
C GLY A 281 -5.08 -16.59 -12.95
N PHE A 282 -4.82 -15.58 -12.11
CA PHE A 282 -4.74 -14.19 -12.54
C PHE A 282 -3.61 -13.96 -13.54
N LEU A 283 -2.42 -14.49 -13.26
CA LEU A 283 -1.27 -14.37 -14.17
C LEU A 283 -1.50 -15.10 -15.50
N ALA A 284 -2.20 -16.24 -15.50
CA ALA A 284 -2.59 -16.93 -16.73
C ALA A 284 -3.59 -16.12 -17.57
N GLU A 285 -4.53 -15.42 -16.93
CA GLU A 285 -5.43 -14.50 -17.63
C GLU A 285 -4.65 -13.29 -18.19
N ALA A 286 -3.76 -12.71 -17.40
CA ALA A 286 -2.92 -11.59 -17.81
C ALA A 286 -2.00 -11.96 -19.00
N ALA A 287 -1.43 -13.17 -19.00
CA ALA A 287 -0.60 -13.65 -20.11
C ALA A 287 -1.37 -13.71 -21.44
N ASN A 288 -2.68 -14.01 -21.40
CA ASN A 288 -3.52 -14.04 -22.60
C ASN A 288 -4.01 -12.64 -23.01
N ALA A 289 -4.24 -11.75 -22.06
CA ALA A 289 -4.79 -10.41 -22.33
C ALA A 289 -3.74 -9.38 -22.76
N VAL A 290 -2.53 -9.44 -22.18
CA VAL A 290 -1.43 -8.48 -22.41
C VAL A 290 -0.09 -9.22 -22.57
N PRO A 291 0.08 -10.06 -23.61
CA PRO A 291 1.22 -10.96 -23.74
C PRO A 291 2.56 -10.21 -23.86
N GLU A 292 2.60 -9.07 -24.58
CA GLU A 292 3.80 -8.24 -24.74
C GLU A 292 4.39 -7.79 -23.39
N VAL A 293 3.54 -7.35 -22.47
CA VAL A 293 3.94 -6.90 -21.13
C VAL A 293 4.30 -8.09 -20.26
N PHE A 294 3.55 -9.19 -20.37
CA PHE A 294 3.78 -10.40 -19.59
C PHE A 294 5.14 -11.05 -19.90
N ALA A 295 5.59 -11.01 -21.16
CA ALA A 295 6.90 -11.53 -21.58
C ALA A 295 8.06 -10.92 -20.78
N LEU A 296 7.95 -9.65 -20.35
CA LEU A 296 8.97 -8.98 -19.53
C LEU A 296 9.08 -9.55 -18.12
N VAL A 297 8.02 -10.17 -17.58
CA VAL A 297 7.95 -10.69 -16.21
C VAL A 297 8.15 -12.21 -16.17
N TYR A 298 8.03 -12.88 -17.31
CA TYR A 298 8.09 -14.33 -17.43
C TYR A 298 9.39 -14.93 -16.87
N ASP A 299 10.54 -14.32 -17.16
CA ASP A 299 11.85 -14.79 -16.68
C ASP A 299 11.96 -14.75 -15.14
N THR A 300 11.24 -13.82 -14.50
CA THR A 300 11.19 -13.69 -13.03
C THR A 300 10.27 -14.74 -12.39
N LEU A 301 9.26 -15.21 -13.12
CA LEU A 301 8.30 -16.22 -12.66
C LEU A 301 8.80 -17.67 -12.85
N LEU A 302 9.60 -17.90 -13.89
CA LEU A 302 10.03 -19.22 -14.33
C LEU A 302 10.64 -20.09 -13.20
N PRO A 303 11.56 -19.60 -12.35
CA PRO A 303 12.15 -20.42 -11.30
C PRO A 303 11.11 -20.94 -10.29
N LYS A 304 10.12 -20.09 -9.96
CA LYS A 304 9.08 -20.42 -9.00
C LYS A 304 8.03 -21.37 -9.58
N MET A 305 7.70 -21.21 -10.86
CA MET A 305 6.86 -22.17 -11.59
C MET A 305 7.50 -23.56 -11.62
N ILE A 306 8.80 -23.66 -11.93
CA ILE A 306 9.55 -24.93 -11.94
C ILE A 306 9.54 -25.57 -10.54
N GLN A 307 9.77 -24.77 -9.49
CA GLN A 307 9.73 -25.25 -8.11
C GLN A 307 8.36 -25.85 -7.75
N ILE A 308 7.27 -25.19 -8.12
CA ILE A 308 5.91 -25.64 -7.81
C ILE A 308 5.52 -26.88 -8.61
N VAL A 309 5.88 -26.95 -9.89
CA VAL A 309 5.69 -28.15 -10.73
C VAL A 309 6.43 -29.34 -10.12
N SER A 310 7.62 -29.13 -9.56
CA SER A 310 8.37 -30.20 -8.88
C SER A 310 7.81 -30.61 -7.51
N SER A 311 7.00 -29.75 -6.88
CA SER A 311 6.47 -29.95 -5.53
C SER A 311 5.12 -30.70 -5.50
N ASN A 312 4.53 -31.02 -6.67
CA ASN A 312 3.21 -31.67 -6.80
C ASN A 312 2.07 -30.88 -6.13
N ASP A 313 1.92 -29.59 -6.47
CA ASP A 313 0.75 -28.79 -6.06
C ASP A 313 -0.52 -29.17 -6.85
N THR A 314 -1.69 -28.67 -6.42
CA THR A 314 -3.01 -29.06 -6.93
C THR A 314 -3.20 -28.84 -8.44
N ILE A 315 -4.02 -29.71 -9.06
CA ILE A 315 -4.29 -29.75 -10.51
C ILE A 315 -4.61 -28.36 -11.10
N PRO A 316 -5.44 -27.49 -10.48
CA PRO A 316 -5.76 -26.18 -11.04
C PRO A 316 -4.56 -25.24 -11.17
N ILE A 317 -3.58 -25.35 -10.25
CA ILE A 317 -2.35 -24.55 -10.30
C ILE A 317 -1.47 -25.00 -11.46
N LEU A 318 -1.36 -26.32 -11.66
CA LEU A 318 -0.62 -26.90 -12.79
C LEU A 318 -1.25 -26.52 -14.13
N ASP A 319 -2.58 -26.52 -14.23
CA ASP A 319 -3.29 -26.07 -15.43
C ASP A 319 -3.06 -24.58 -15.72
N ALA A 320 -3.06 -23.72 -14.70
CA ALA A 320 -2.72 -22.31 -14.85
C ALA A 320 -1.27 -22.10 -15.32
N ILE A 321 -0.31 -22.83 -14.74
CA ILE A 321 1.10 -22.82 -15.16
C ILE A 321 1.25 -23.31 -16.60
N HIS A 322 0.56 -24.38 -16.98
CA HIS A 322 0.58 -24.91 -18.33
C HIS A 322 -0.03 -23.91 -19.32
N SER A 323 -1.13 -23.23 -18.95
CA SER A 323 -1.69 -22.15 -19.76
C SER A 323 -0.70 -21.01 -19.96
N ILE A 324 0.01 -20.57 -18.91
CA ILE A 324 1.04 -19.52 -19.03
C ILE A 324 2.14 -19.96 -20.00
N HIS A 325 2.66 -21.18 -19.84
CA HIS A 325 3.73 -21.71 -20.68
C HIS A 325 3.28 -21.89 -22.14
N TYR A 326 2.05 -22.37 -22.35
CA TYR A 326 1.47 -22.52 -23.68
C TYR A 326 1.27 -21.17 -24.37
N THR A 327 0.72 -20.17 -23.67
CA THR A 327 0.50 -18.83 -24.24
C THR A 327 1.81 -18.17 -24.63
N VAL A 328 2.84 -18.23 -23.78
CA VAL A 328 4.18 -17.69 -24.09
C VAL A 328 4.89 -18.52 -25.17
N GLY A 329 4.65 -19.83 -25.24
CA GLY A 329 5.25 -20.73 -26.23
C GLY A 329 4.55 -20.72 -27.61
N CYS A 330 3.29 -20.29 -27.68
CA CYS A 330 2.48 -20.29 -28.90
C CYS A 330 2.30 -18.91 -29.55
N GLU A 331 2.90 -17.84 -29.02
CA GLU A 331 3.03 -16.62 -29.80
C GLU A 331 3.79 -16.94 -31.10
N PRO A 332 3.18 -16.70 -32.28
CA PRO A 332 3.84 -17.00 -33.53
C PRO A 332 5.07 -16.11 -33.64
N ILE A 333 6.21 -16.74 -33.92
CA ILE A 333 7.40 -16.10 -34.47
C ILE A 333 6.98 -15.48 -35.80
N ASN A 334 6.43 -14.26 -35.77
CA ASN A 334 6.10 -13.50 -36.97
C ASN A 334 7.42 -13.02 -37.58
N TYR A 335 7.87 -13.73 -38.61
CA TYR A 335 9.16 -13.57 -39.29
C TYR A 335 9.38 -12.24 -40.05
N GLU A 336 8.57 -11.20 -39.88
CA GLU A 336 8.65 -9.99 -40.72
C GLU A 336 8.67 -8.64 -39.99
N GLN A 337 8.88 -8.60 -38.67
CA GLN A 337 9.29 -7.35 -38.00
C GLN A 337 10.48 -7.58 -37.05
N PRO A 338 11.64 -6.96 -37.30
CA PRO A 338 12.82 -7.13 -36.46
C PRO A 338 12.81 -6.14 -35.28
N PHE A 339 11.82 -6.22 -34.39
CA PHE A 339 11.75 -5.48 -33.12
C PHE A 339 10.76 -6.26 -32.25
N TYR A 340 11.11 -6.98 -31.18
CA TYR A 340 12.13 -6.79 -30.18
C TYR A 340 12.93 -8.09 -30.07
N SER A 341 14.24 -8.01 -30.18
CA SER A 341 15.08 -9.10 -29.65
C SER A 341 14.62 -9.38 -28.22
N ARG A 342 14.90 -10.58 -27.71
CA ARG A 342 15.13 -10.78 -26.27
C ARG A 342 16.33 -9.90 -25.84
N THR A 343 16.21 -8.58 -25.97
CA THR A 343 16.98 -7.60 -25.24
C THR A 343 16.42 -7.75 -23.83
N ASN A 344 17.12 -8.36 -22.88
CA ASN A 344 18.15 -7.70 -22.07
C ASN A 344 17.80 -6.25 -21.65
N GLY A 345 16.54 -5.83 -21.74
CA GLY A 345 15.98 -4.80 -20.88
C GLY A 345 15.36 -5.56 -19.74
N ASP A 346 16.14 -5.77 -18.68
CA ASP A 346 15.69 -6.49 -17.49
C ASP A 346 14.35 -5.92 -17.04
N HIS A 347 13.38 -6.75 -16.65
CA HIS A 347 12.15 -6.32 -15.98
C HIS A 347 12.37 -5.16 -14.99
N LEU A 348 13.50 -5.24 -14.28
CA LEU A 348 13.99 -4.29 -13.32
C LEU A 348 14.39 -2.93 -13.91
N SER A 349 14.94 -2.87 -15.13
CA SER A 349 15.27 -1.62 -15.82
C SER A 349 14.01 -0.84 -16.19
N TYR A 350 12.97 -1.51 -16.70
CA TYR A 350 11.69 -0.86 -16.99
C TYR A 350 10.97 -0.39 -15.72
N LEU A 351 10.97 -1.20 -14.66
CA LEU A 351 10.47 -0.76 -13.36
C LEU A 351 11.25 0.46 -12.86
N SER A 352 12.56 0.52 -13.13
CA SER A 352 13.37 1.66 -12.73
C SER A 352 13.09 2.95 -13.49
N GLU A 353 12.76 2.84 -14.77
CA GLU A 353 12.34 3.97 -15.58
C GLU A 353 10.99 4.53 -15.10
N ILE A 354 10.07 3.65 -14.70
CA ILE A 354 8.78 4.04 -14.14
C ILE A 354 8.93 4.56 -12.69
N GLY A 355 10.03 4.22 -12.02
CA GLY A 355 10.38 4.66 -10.67
C GLY A 355 9.86 3.73 -9.56
N PHE A 356 9.71 2.44 -9.87
CA PHE A 356 9.30 1.35 -8.98
C PHE A 356 10.43 0.33 -8.75
N ASN A 357 11.64 0.82 -8.48
CA ASN A 357 12.86 0.02 -8.33
C ASN A 357 12.71 -1.15 -7.36
N ASN A 358 12.04 -0.90 -6.23
CA ASN A 358 11.98 -1.84 -5.11
C ASN A 358 10.64 -2.57 -5.02
N LEU A 359 9.81 -2.54 -6.08
CA LEU A 359 8.47 -3.13 -6.04
C LEU A 359 8.50 -4.62 -5.67
N MET A 360 9.46 -5.37 -6.20
CA MET A 360 9.67 -6.79 -5.92
C MET A 360 10.07 -7.08 -4.46
N ASP A 361 10.68 -6.12 -3.77
CA ASP A 361 11.14 -6.25 -2.39
C ASP A 361 10.11 -5.73 -1.37
N CYS A 362 8.96 -5.22 -1.84
CA CYS A 362 7.95 -4.58 -1.00
C CYS A 362 7.14 -5.56 -0.13
N GLY A 363 7.21 -6.87 -0.40
CA GLY A 363 6.39 -7.89 0.26
C GLY A 363 6.90 -8.38 1.62
N SER A 364 8.11 -8.01 2.06
CA SER A 364 8.70 -8.51 3.31
C SER A 364 9.30 -7.40 4.17
N PHE A 365 9.23 -7.57 5.50
CA PHE A 365 9.97 -6.72 6.45
C PHE A 365 11.46 -7.05 6.48
N GLN A 366 11.87 -8.24 6.03
CA GLN A 366 13.27 -8.69 6.06
C GLN A 366 14.17 -7.93 5.08
N THR A 367 13.59 -7.34 4.03
CA THR A 367 14.31 -6.53 3.04
C THR A 367 14.75 -5.18 3.61
N VAL A 368 14.15 -4.74 4.73
CA VAL A 368 14.48 -3.47 5.37
C VAL A 368 15.63 -3.69 6.36
N THR A 369 16.83 -3.30 5.95
CA THR A 369 18.03 -3.37 6.82
C THR A 369 17.97 -2.35 7.95
N ARG A 370 18.68 -2.62 9.05
CA ARG A 370 18.84 -1.71 10.20
C ARG A 370 19.32 -0.31 9.81
N GLU A 371 20.22 -0.24 8.83
CA GLU A 371 20.72 1.04 8.30
C GLU A 371 19.62 1.80 7.57
N LYS A 372 18.84 1.11 6.74
CA LYS A 372 17.69 1.68 6.02
C LYS A 372 16.61 2.20 6.98
N MET A 373 16.32 1.47 8.06
CA MET A 373 15.39 1.95 9.10
C MET A 373 15.87 3.27 9.72
N LYS A 374 17.16 3.39 10.04
CA LYS A 374 17.75 4.62 10.60
C LYS A 374 17.74 5.78 9.60
N ILE A 375 17.99 5.52 8.32
CA ILE A 375 17.90 6.54 7.27
C ILE A 375 16.47 7.04 7.16
N ASN A 376 15.49 6.13 7.08
CA ASN A 376 14.08 6.47 6.98
C ASN A 376 13.56 7.20 8.23
N ALA A 377 14.02 6.82 9.43
CA ALA A 377 13.70 7.55 10.67
C ALA A 377 14.25 8.98 10.65
N LYS A 378 15.49 9.19 10.17
CA LYS A 378 16.08 10.53 10.01
C LYS A 378 15.33 11.36 8.97
N LEU A 379 14.95 10.78 7.83
CA LEU A 379 14.15 11.46 6.82
C LEU A 379 12.77 11.84 7.37
N THR A 380 12.12 10.95 8.12
CA THR A 380 10.85 11.23 8.78
C THR A 380 10.99 12.35 9.81
N SER A 381 12.09 12.40 10.56
CA SER A 381 12.38 13.52 11.46
C SER A 381 12.52 14.85 10.70
N LYS A 382 13.22 14.87 9.56
CA LYS A 382 13.29 16.06 8.70
C LYS A 382 11.92 16.47 8.16
N LEU A 383 11.08 15.50 7.78
CA LEU A 383 9.72 15.75 7.31
C LEU A 383 8.89 16.45 8.39
N ILE A 384 8.98 15.98 9.65
CA ILE A 384 8.26 16.60 10.76
C ILE A 384 8.67 18.06 10.94
N LYS A 385 9.97 18.38 10.82
CA LYS A 385 10.41 19.78 10.84
C LYS A 385 9.74 20.61 9.73
N CYS A 386 9.72 20.10 8.50
CA CYS A 386 9.04 20.79 7.41
C CYS A 386 7.54 20.99 7.68
N ILE A 387 6.86 19.99 8.27
CA ILE A 387 5.44 20.11 8.65
C ILE A 387 5.22 21.19 9.71
N ILE A 388 6.18 21.34 10.63
CA ILE A 388 6.15 22.33 11.71
C ILE A 388 6.46 23.74 11.18
N ASP A 389 7.48 23.87 10.33
CA ASP A 389 8.04 25.14 9.87
C ASP A 389 7.25 25.75 8.68
N CYS A 390 6.42 24.96 8.00
CA CYS A 390 5.54 25.45 6.94
C CYS A 390 4.36 26.26 7.53
N GLU A 391 4.57 27.56 7.68
CA GLU A 391 3.52 28.59 7.86
C GLU A 391 2.54 28.62 6.68
#